data_AF-A0A432U412-F1
#
_entry.id   AF-A0A432U412-F1
#
_cell.length_a   1.000
_cell.length_b   1.000
_cell.length_c   1.000
_cell.angle_alpha   90.00
_cell.angle_beta   90.00
_cell.angle_gamma   90.00
#
_symmetry.space_group_name_H-M   'P 1'
#
loop_
_entity.id
_entity.type
_entity.pdbx_description
1 polymer ?
#
loop_
_entity_poly.entity_id
_entity_poly.type
_entity_poly.pdbx_seq_one_letter_code
_entity_poly.pdbx_strand_id
1 'polypeptide(L)'
;IKAGLVIKFLFLPDGEDPDTLVKKESTKAFEARIDKSHTLSKFLFDHVKAEIDFDTIEGKTLFLEKVSVLINQVNYEIYQQQLIDGVAQVVGQSVDQVQTIFKQQSEQAISTSFDTIPVIDNEPQMPDFSDFSDDYQAPNPTPKENSAVKALMSRMISLLLNYPVLADGTVEVRVRNIKRSEVLLELVRSAQMDENISQENLIKPFQNKSGIYDRLQELCRLVPHLSETQAKDEFLSALTAAEKRQESAKIKAEIFSADTLEAQQKIMEGIQKG
;
A
#
# COMPACT_ATOMS: atom_id res chain seq x y z
N ILE A 1 12.34 -12.94 8.87
CA ILE A 1 13.16 -14.05 9.45
C ILE A 1 14.42 -14.15 8.61
N LYS A 2 15.60 -14.44 9.19
CA LYS A 2 16.86 -14.61 8.44
C LYS A 2 17.28 -16.09 8.45
N ALA A 3 18.11 -16.50 7.50
CA ALA A 3 18.63 -17.86 7.43
C ALA A 3 19.30 -18.29 8.75
N GLY A 4 19.05 -19.53 9.18
CA GLY A 4 19.62 -20.12 10.40
C GLY A 4 18.89 -19.82 11.72
N LEU A 5 17.83 -18.99 11.70
CA LEU A 5 17.04 -18.70 12.90
C LEU A 5 15.95 -19.77 13.11
N VAL A 6 15.98 -20.45 14.25
CA VAL A 6 14.93 -21.40 14.67
C VAL A 6 14.13 -20.79 15.82
N ILE A 7 12.83 -20.64 15.61
CA ILE A 7 11.90 -20.12 16.63
C ILE A 7 10.97 -21.26 17.06
N LYS A 8 10.86 -21.45 18.37
CA LYS A 8 9.95 -22.41 18.99
C LYS A 8 9.09 -21.74 20.06
N PHE A 9 7.87 -22.23 20.23
CA PHE A 9 6.87 -21.74 21.17
C PHE A 9 6.59 -22.83 22.20
N LEU A 10 6.84 -22.49 23.47
CA LEU A 10 6.53 -23.36 24.60
C LEU A 10 5.33 -22.80 25.35
N PHE A 11 4.26 -23.58 25.44
CA PHE A 11 3.09 -23.25 26.24
C PHE A 11 3.20 -23.89 27.63
N LEU A 12 3.08 -23.05 28.65
CA LEU A 12 3.02 -23.48 30.05
C LEU A 12 1.56 -23.70 30.46
N PRO A 13 1.29 -24.56 31.46
CA PRO A 13 -0.04 -24.69 32.05
C PRO A 13 -0.52 -23.37 32.66
N ASP A 14 -1.84 -23.22 32.77
CA ASP A 14 -2.44 -22.00 33.32
C ASP A 14 -1.97 -21.72 34.76
N GLY A 15 -1.49 -20.49 34.97
CA GLY A 15 -1.01 -20.02 36.28
C GLY A 15 0.41 -20.48 36.66
N GLU A 16 1.11 -21.20 35.79
CA GLU A 16 2.50 -21.61 36.02
C GLU A 16 3.48 -20.69 35.28
N ASP A 17 4.54 -20.28 35.96
CA ASP A 17 5.68 -19.54 35.42
C ASP A 17 6.90 -20.47 35.27
N PRO A 18 7.92 -20.13 34.45
CA PRO A 18 9.05 -21.03 34.22
C PRO A 18 9.81 -21.40 35.50
N ASP A 19 9.91 -20.49 36.48
CA ASP A 19 10.60 -20.77 37.74
C ASP A 19 9.82 -21.77 38.61
N THR A 20 8.49 -21.61 38.73
CA THR A 20 7.67 -22.57 39.49
C THR A 20 7.63 -23.94 38.81
N LEU A 21 7.56 -23.98 37.48
CA LEU A 21 7.45 -25.22 36.74
C LEU A 21 8.75 -26.04 36.77
N VAL A 22 9.92 -25.38 36.71
CA VAL A 22 11.22 -26.05 36.88
C VAL A 22 11.37 -26.60 38.30
N LYS A 23 10.90 -25.87 39.33
CA LYS A 23 10.90 -26.34 40.72
C LYS A 23 9.99 -27.55 40.93
N LYS A 24 8.86 -27.61 40.21
CA LYS A 24 7.84 -28.65 40.34
C LYS A 24 8.17 -29.93 39.57
N GLU A 25 8.62 -29.81 38.32
CA GLU A 25 8.81 -30.95 37.39
C GLU A 25 10.28 -31.42 37.29
N SER A 26 11.23 -30.70 37.92
CA SER A 26 12.69 -30.87 37.79
C SER A 26 13.25 -30.47 36.41
N THR A 27 14.52 -30.08 36.36
CA THR A 27 15.19 -29.57 35.14
C THR A 27 15.06 -30.50 33.94
N LYS A 28 15.18 -31.81 34.15
CA LYS A 28 15.13 -32.81 33.07
C LYS A 28 13.75 -32.93 32.42
N ALA A 29 12.67 -32.75 33.19
CA ALA A 29 11.32 -32.75 32.63
C ALA A 29 11.02 -31.45 31.89
N PHE A 30 11.56 -30.32 32.38
CA PHE A 30 11.45 -29.03 31.70
C PHE A 30 12.19 -29.05 30.35
N GLU A 31 13.40 -29.60 30.28
CA GLU A 31 14.13 -29.81 29.01
C GLU A 31 13.33 -30.68 28.03
N ALA A 32 12.77 -31.80 28.50
CA ALA A 32 11.90 -32.64 27.67
C ALA A 32 10.63 -31.91 27.19
N ARG A 33 10.17 -30.89 27.92
CA ARG A 33 9.07 -30.03 27.51
C ARG A 33 9.50 -29.01 26.46
N ILE A 34 10.70 -28.43 26.59
CA ILE A 34 11.31 -27.57 25.55
C ILE A 34 11.47 -28.36 24.26
N ASP A 35 11.87 -29.63 24.31
CA ASP A 35 12.00 -30.46 23.11
C ASP A 35 10.67 -30.70 22.40
N LYS A 36 9.56 -30.72 23.16
CA LYS A 36 8.18 -30.84 22.64
C LYS A 36 7.55 -29.50 22.24
N SER A 37 8.28 -28.39 22.34
CA SER A 37 7.77 -27.08 21.96
C SER A 37 7.36 -27.02 20.49
N HIS A 38 6.37 -26.19 20.19
CA HIS A 38 5.81 -26.05 18.85
C HIS A 38 6.77 -25.23 17.99
N THR A 39 7.07 -25.70 16.79
CA THR A 39 7.78 -24.89 15.80
C THR A 39 6.90 -23.71 15.35
N LEU A 40 7.51 -22.62 14.89
CA LEU A 40 6.79 -21.45 14.37
C LEU A 40 5.70 -21.82 13.34
N SER A 41 6.01 -22.66 12.36
CA SER A 41 5.07 -23.09 11.32
C SER A 41 3.83 -23.75 11.91
N LYS A 42 4.04 -24.74 12.78
CA LYS A 42 2.97 -25.45 13.50
C LYS A 42 2.13 -24.50 14.34
N PHE A 43 2.77 -23.65 15.14
CA PHE A 43 2.05 -22.68 15.97
C PHE A 43 1.17 -21.75 15.13
N LEU A 44 1.72 -21.21 14.03
CA LEU A 44 0.99 -20.31 13.14
C LEU A 44 -0.24 -21.01 12.54
N PHE A 45 -0.09 -22.22 12.02
CA PHE A 45 -1.22 -22.96 11.44
C PHE A 45 -2.27 -23.34 12.47
N ASP A 46 -1.86 -23.82 13.65
CA ASP A 46 -2.76 -24.20 14.73
C ASP A 46 -3.55 -22.98 15.25
N HIS A 47 -2.89 -21.82 15.38
CA HIS A 47 -3.53 -20.57 15.79
C HIS A 47 -4.58 -20.11 14.79
N VAL A 48 -4.25 -20.06 13.49
CA VAL A 48 -5.24 -19.62 12.48
C VAL A 48 -6.39 -20.62 12.42
N LYS A 49 -6.13 -21.93 12.45
CA LYS A 49 -7.19 -22.95 12.48
C LYS A 49 -8.13 -22.82 13.68
N ALA A 50 -7.65 -22.39 14.84
CA ALA A 50 -8.50 -22.21 16.02
C ALA A 50 -9.52 -21.08 15.85
N GLU A 51 -9.28 -20.11 14.96
CA GLU A 51 -10.16 -18.96 14.73
C GLU A 51 -11.23 -19.19 13.66
N ILE A 52 -11.17 -20.30 12.92
CA ILE A 52 -12.02 -20.55 11.75
C ILE A 52 -12.52 -21.99 11.72
N ASP A 53 -13.68 -22.20 11.09
CA ASP A 53 -14.24 -23.53 10.89
C ASP A 53 -13.53 -24.27 9.74
N PHE A 54 -12.34 -24.83 10.02
CA PHE A 54 -11.44 -25.44 9.03
C PHE A 54 -12.03 -26.66 8.29
N ASP A 55 -13.11 -27.25 8.79
CA ASP A 55 -13.74 -28.41 8.14
C ASP A 55 -14.63 -28.01 6.95
N THR A 56 -14.99 -26.73 6.85
CA THR A 56 -15.78 -26.17 5.75
C THR A 56 -14.91 -25.68 4.59
N ILE A 57 -15.49 -25.60 3.39
CA ILE A 57 -14.79 -25.07 2.21
C ILE A 57 -14.48 -23.58 2.42
N GLU A 58 -15.44 -22.86 3.00
CA GLU A 58 -15.34 -21.46 3.36
C GLU A 58 -14.21 -21.25 4.38
N GLY A 59 -14.13 -22.08 5.41
CA GLY A 59 -13.07 -21.99 6.41
C GLY A 59 -11.69 -22.31 5.86
N LYS A 60 -11.56 -23.30 4.97
CA LYS A 60 -10.28 -23.55 4.25
C LYS A 60 -9.86 -22.38 3.37
N THR A 61 -10.82 -21.69 2.76
CA THR A 61 -10.56 -20.49 1.96
C THR A 61 -10.07 -19.34 2.86
N LEU A 62 -10.73 -19.09 3.98
CA LEU A 62 -10.32 -18.10 4.98
C LEU A 62 -8.97 -18.43 5.63
N PHE A 63 -8.67 -19.72 5.80
CA PHE A 63 -7.35 -20.18 6.29
C PHE A 63 -6.25 -19.73 5.35
N LEU A 64 -6.39 -20.01 4.05
CA LEU A 64 -5.43 -19.66 3.02
C LEU A 64 -5.22 -18.14 2.94
N GLU A 65 -6.32 -17.36 3.00
CA GLU A 65 -6.29 -15.89 3.04
C GLU A 65 -5.51 -15.33 4.23
N LYS A 66 -5.79 -15.81 5.45
CA LYS A 66 -5.08 -15.32 6.64
C LYS A 66 -3.61 -15.72 6.63
N VAL A 67 -3.33 -16.97 6.25
CA VAL A 67 -1.97 -17.51 6.30
C VAL A 67 -1.08 -16.89 5.24
N SER A 68 -1.60 -16.55 4.05
CA SER A 68 -0.83 -15.89 3.00
C SER A 68 -0.29 -14.53 3.44
N VAL A 69 -1.11 -13.72 4.13
CA VAL A 69 -0.73 -12.40 4.62
C VAL A 69 0.42 -12.52 5.62
N LEU A 70 0.37 -13.52 6.51
CA LEU A 70 1.43 -13.78 7.49
C LEU A 70 2.70 -14.31 6.82
N ILE A 71 2.59 -15.21 5.86
CA ILE A 71 3.73 -15.78 5.13
C ILE A 71 4.41 -14.72 4.27
N ASN A 72 3.68 -13.77 3.69
CA ASN A 72 4.23 -12.65 2.92
C ASN A 72 5.06 -11.67 3.77
N GLN A 73 4.93 -11.69 5.10
CA GLN A 73 5.80 -10.89 5.98
C GLN A 73 7.17 -11.55 6.22
N VAL A 74 7.38 -12.78 5.75
CA VAL A 74 8.62 -13.51 5.91
C VAL A 74 9.60 -13.12 4.81
N ASN A 75 10.55 -12.24 5.14
CA ASN A 75 11.61 -11.78 4.22
C ASN A 75 12.69 -12.84 3.88
N TYR A 76 12.37 -14.14 3.90
CA TYR A 76 13.28 -15.22 3.56
C TYR A 76 12.59 -16.24 2.67
N GLU A 77 12.86 -16.13 1.37
CA GLU A 77 12.15 -16.83 0.29
C GLU A 77 12.16 -18.35 0.44
N ILE A 78 13.31 -18.94 0.79
CA ILE A 78 13.43 -20.40 0.95
C ILE A 78 12.48 -20.89 2.05
N TYR A 79 12.42 -20.17 3.17
CA TYR A 79 11.51 -20.55 4.26
C TYR A 79 10.05 -20.25 3.92
N GLN A 80 9.79 -19.18 3.17
CA GLN A 80 8.47 -18.89 2.63
C GLN A 80 7.94 -20.04 1.77
N GLN A 81 8.77 -20.58 0.87
CA GLN A 81 8.42 -21.75 0.04
C GLN A 81 8.12 -22.99 0.90
N GLN A 82 8.95 -23.28 1.90
CA GLN A 82 8.71 -24.39 2.83
C GLN A 82 7.41 -24.23 3.63
N LEU A 83 7.04 -22.99 3.99
CA LEU A 83 5.77 -22.72 4.64
C LEU A 83 4.59 -22.96 3.69
N ILE A 84 4.70 -22.55 2.42
CA ILE A 84 3.68 -22.79 1.40
C ILE A 84 3.48 -24.30 1.17
N ASP A 85 4.55 -25.07 1.08
CA ASP A 85 4.49 -26.53 0.98
C ASP A 85 3.74 -27.15 2.18
N GLY A 86 4.03 -26.66 3.39
CA GLY A 86 3.34 -27.08 4.61
C GLY A 86 1.85 -26.72 4.60
N VAL A 87 1.48 -25.54 4.09
CA VAL A 87 0.08 -25.11 3.94
C VAL A 87 -0.66 -26.02 2.96
N ALA A 88 -0.05 -26.34 1.82
CA ALA A 88 -0.63 -27.22 0.81
C ALA A 88 -0.94 -28.61 1.38
N GLN A 89 -0.01 -29.17 2.16
CA GLN A 89 -0.21 -30.44 2.86
C GLN A 89 -1.35 -30.37 3.89
N VAL A 90 -1.45 -29.25 4.62
CA VAL A 90 -2.49 -29.04 5.64
C VAL A 90 -3.89 -28.93 5.03
N VAL A 91 -4.03 -28.24 3.91
CA VAL A 91 -5.32 -28.03 3.24
C VAL A 91 -5.70 -29.21 2.33
N GLY A 92 -4.72 -30.02 1.93
CA GLY A 92 -4.90 -31.15 1.01
C GLY A 92 -5.03 -30.71 -0.45
N GLN A 93 -4.38 -29.60 -0.81
CA GLN A 93 -4.36 -29.05 -2.17
C GLN A 93 -2.96 -29.15 -2.77
N SER A 94 -2.85 -29.01 -4.10
CA SER A 94 -1.54 -28.97 -4.77
C SER A 94 -0.79 -27.68 -4.42
N VAL A 95 0.54 -27.78 -4.27
CA VAL A 95 1.42 -26.63 -3.99
C VAL A 95 1.22 -25.52 -5.03
N ASP A 96 1.08 -25.86 -6.31
CA ASP A 96 0.90 -24.89 -7.40
C ASP A 96 -0.38 -24.04 -7.25
N GLN A 97 -1.48 -24.66 -6.80
CA GLN A 97 -2.74 -23.95 -6.54
C GLN A 97 -2.60 -22.98 -5.37
N VAL A 98 -1.96 -23.41 -4.28
CA VAL A 98 -1.72 -22.57 -3.09
C VAL A 98 -0.79 -21.41 -3.44
N GLN A 99 0.28 -21.66 -4.20
CA GLN A 99 1.18 -20.62 -4.68
C GLN A 99 0.46 -19.59 -5.54
N THR A 100 -0.44 -20.03 -6.43
CA THR A 100 -1.23 -19.13 -7.29
C THR A 100 -2.12 -18.22 -6.43
N ILE A 101 -2.82 -18.77 -5.44
CA ILE A 101 -3.67 -18.01 -4.51
C ILE A 101 -2.83 -17.01 -3.71
N PHE A 102 -1.65 -17.42 -3.24
CA PHE A 102 -0.74 -16.56 -2.47
C PHE A 102 -0.17 -15.41 -3.31
N LYS A 103 0.19 -15.69 -4.57
CA LYS A 103 0.67 -14.68 -5.51
C LYS A 103 -0.44 -13.69 -5.84
N GLN A 104 -1.64 -14.19 -6.13
CA GLN A 104 -2.83 -13.38 -6.36
C GLN A 104 -3.19 -12.54 -5.13
N GLN A 105 -2.98 -13.03 -3.91
CA GLN A 105 -3.18 -12.26 -2.67
C GLN A 105 -2.06 -11.28 -2.36
N SER A 106 -0.82 -11.52 -2.81
CA SER A 106 0.24 -10.52 -2.75
C SER A 106 -0.02 -9.37 -3.73
N GLU A 107 -0.51 -9.70 -4.92
CA GLU A 107 -0.94 -8.74 -5.95
C GLU A 107 -2.23 -8.03 -5.52
N GLN A 108 -3.16 -8.72 -4.87
CA GLN A 108 -4.35 -8.14 -4.25
C GLN A 108 -4.07 -7.45 -2.92
N ALA A 109 -2.98 -7.68 -2.20
CA ALA A 109 -2.60 -6.84 -1.07
C ALA A 109 -2.01 -5.50 -1.55
N ILE A 110 -1.41 -5.50 -2.75
CA ILE A 110 -1.03 -4.29 -3.49
C ILE A 110 -2.28 -3.66 -4.14
N SER A 111 -3.24 -4.46 -4.60
CA SER A 111 -4.49 -4.04 -5.25
C SER A 111 -5.74 -3.91 -4.34
N THR A 112 -5.64 -4.18 -3.04
CA THR A 112 -6.60 -3.74 -2.01
C THR A 112 -6.05 -2.55 -1.24
N SER A 113 -4.79 -2.16 -1.57
CA SER A 113 -4.35 -0.77 -1.58
C SER A 113 -4.52 -0.07 -2.95
N PHE A 114 -4.95 -0.76 -4.02
CA PHE A 114 -5.26 -0.19 -5.35
C PHE A 114 -6.22 -1.09 -6.15
N ASP A 115 -7.54 -0.92 -5.99
CA ASP A 115 -8.57 -1.60 -6.79
C ASP A 115 -8.13 -1.71 -8.26
N THR A 116 -7.95 -2.91 -8.83
CA THR A 116 -8.22 -3.18 -10.27
C THR A 116 -8.06 -4.64 -10.73
N ILE A 117 -8.82 -4.96 -11.79
CA ILE A 117 -8.95 -6.19 -12.59
C ILE A 117 -7.91 -6.13 -13.77
N PRO A 118 -7.74 -7.15 -14.65
CA PRO A 118 -6.51 -7.91 -14.89
C PRO A 118 -5.74 -7.53 -16.18
N VAL A 119 -4.50 -7.99 -16.36
CA VAL A 119 -3.70 -7.81 -17.59
C VAL A 119 -3.38 -9.17 -18.21
N ILE A 120 -3.60 -9.30 -19.52
CA ILE A 120 -3.17 -10.41 -20.37
C ILE A 120 -1.82 -10.06 -21.01
N ASP A 121 -0.81 -10.83 -20.60
CA ASP A 121 0.22 -11.53 -21.39
C ASP A 121 1.04 -10.79 -22.47
N ASN A 122 2.29 -10.43 -22.15
CA ASN A 122 3.53 -10.95 -22.78
C ASN A 122 4.74 -10.04 -22.47
N GLU A 123 5.71 -10.57 -21.74
CA GLU A 123 7.03 -9.98 -21.54
C GLU A 123 8.10 -10.87 -22.18
N PRO A 124 9.11 -10.29 -22.86
CA PRO A 124 10.46 -10.81 -22.68
C PRO A 124 11.47 -9.73 -22.28
N GLN A 125 12.03 -9.95 -21.09
CA GLN A 125 13.45 -9.95 -20.71
C GLN A 125 14.25 -8.63 -20.72
N MET A 126 14.78 -8.32 -19.53
CA MET A 126 15.83 -7.32 -19.26
C MET A 126 17.22 -7.74 -19.76
N PRO A 127 18.12 -6.78 -20.03
CA PRO A 127 19.55 -6.95 -19.79
C PRO A 127 19.93 -6.46 -18.39
N ASP A 128 20.57 -7.38 -17.68
CA ASP A 128 21.48 -7.26 -16.54
C ASP A 128 22.42 -6.04 -16.63
N PHE A 129 22.58 -5.31 -15.52
CA PHE A 129 23.89 -4.83 -15.09
C PHE A 129 23.92 -4.65 -13.57
N SER A 130 24.48 -5.65 -12.91
CA SER A 130 25.22 -5.49 -11.67
C SER A 130 26.28 -4.39 -11.79
N ASP A 131 26.15 -3.31 -11.03
CA ASP A 131 27.31 -2.63 -10.47
C ASP A 131 27.02 -2.13 -9.06
N PHE A 132 27.88 -2.54 -8.15
CA PHE A 132 27.79 -2.42 -6.71
C PHE A 132 28.62 -1.21 -6.27
N SER A 133 28.07 -0.32 -5.46
CA SER A 133 28.88 0.31 -4.42
C SER A 133 28.03 0.80 -3.26
N ASP A 134 28.42 0.32 -2.07
CA ASP A 134 27.99 0.68 -0.73
C ASP A 134 27.71 2.18 -0.54
N ASP A 135 26.50 2.50 -0.08
CA ASP A 135 26.30 3.33 1.10
C ASP A 135 24.88 3.09 1.64
N TYR A 136 24.74 2.18 2.61
CA TYR A 136 23.48 1.97 3.32
C TYR A 136 23.21 3.16 4.26
N GLN A 137 22.68 4.25 3.70
CA GLN A 137 21.90 5.20 4.48
C GLN A 137 20.49 4.64 4.66
N ALA A 138 20.19 4.22 5.89
CA ALA A 138 18.82 3.92 6.31
C ALA A 138 17.92 5.11 5.95
N PRO A 139 16.85 4.92 5.15
CA PRO A 139 15.90 6.00 4.93
C PRO A 139 15.07 6.17 6.19
N ASN A 140 15.28 7.30 6.87
CA ASN A 140 14.34 7.84 7.85
C ASN A 140 12.92 7.87 7.25
N PRO A 141 11.87 7.50 8.02
CA PRO A 141 10.50 7.60 7.56
C PRO A 141 10.12 9.08 7.47
N THR A 142 10.17 9.65 6.27
CA THR A 142 9.62 10.98 5.97
C THR A 142 8.16 10.87 5.48
N PRO A 143 7.35 11.94 5.56
CA PRO A 143 5.90 11.85 5.65
C PRO A 143 5.23 11.33 4.36
N LYS A 144 4.55 10.19 4.46
CA LYS A 144 3.76 9.58 3.37
C LYS A 144 2.71 10.52 2.73
N GLU A 145 2.25 11.56 3.43
CA GLU A 145 1.27 12.53 2.89
C GLU A 145 1.77 13.30 1.65
N ASN A 146 3.06 13.68 1.61
CA ASN A 146 3.61 14.40 0.47
C ASN A 146 3.63 13.54 -0.80
N SER A 147 3.78 12.21 -0.67
CA SER A 147 3.79 11.29 -1.81
C SER A 147 2.40 11.13 -2.42
N ALA A 148 1.38 11.04 -1.57
CA ALA A 148 0.01 10.77 -2.00
C ALA A 148 -0.64 12.00 -2.67
N VAL A 149 -0.34 13.22 -2.20
CA VAL A 149 -0.76 14.46 -2.88
C VAL A 149 -0.03 14.61 -4.22
N LYS A 150 1.28 14.31 -4.27
CA LYS A 150 2.05 14.29 -5.53
C LYS A 150 1.50 13.29 -6.55
N ALA A 151 1.03 12.12 -6.11
CA ALA A 151 0.39 11.13 -6.97
C ALA A 151 -0.92 11.66 -7.57
N LEU A 152 -1.79 12.27 -6.76
CA LEU A 152 -3.02 12.91 -7.24
C LEU A 152 -2.73 14.04 -8.23
N MET A 153 -1.75 14.90 -7.92
CA MET A 153 -1.33 15.98 -8.82
C MET A 153 -0.77 15.45 -10.14
N SER A 154 0.08 14.42 -10.10
CA SER A 154 0.63 13.80 -11.31
C SER A 154 -0.48 13.21 -12.17
N ARG A 155 -1.49 12.59 -11.55
CA ARG A 155 -2.64 12.00 -12.24
C ARG A 155 -3.52 13.08 -12.89
N MET A 156 -3.86 14.15 -12.17
CA MET A 156 -4.60 15.29 -12.71
C MET A 156 -3.87 15.96 -13.87
N ILE A 157 -2.55 16.16 -13.74
CA ILE A 157 -1.71 16.72 -14.81
C ILE A 157 -1.69 15.78 -16.02
N SER A 158 -1.54 14.47 -15.82
CA SER A 158 -1.55 13.49 -16.91
C SER A 158 -2.89 13.49 -17.65
N LEU A 159 -4.00 13.50 -16.92
CA LEU A 159 -5.34 13.57 -17.52
C LEU A 159 -5.53 14.85 -18.32
N LEU A 160 -5.10 16.00 -17.80
CA LEU A 160 -5.22 17.29 -18.47
C LEU A 160 -4.34 17.39 -19.73
N LEU A 161 -3.14 16.80 -19.69
CA LEU A 161 -2.25 16.74 -20.86
C LEU A 161 -2.85 15.87 -21.97
N ASN A 162 -3.55 14.78 -21.62
CA ASN A 162 -4.16 13.88 -22.60
C ASN A 162 -5.57 14.34 -23.04
N TYR A 163 -6.28 15.08 -22.20
CA TYR A 163 -7.64 15.57 -22.43
C TYR A 163 -7.76 17.06 -22.04
N PRO A 164 -7.31 17.99 -22.90
CA PRO A 164 -7.40 19.43 -22.62
C PRO A 164 -8.84 19.92 -22.48
N VAL A 165 -9.81 19.22 -23.07
CA VAL A 165 -11.27 19.46 -22.95
C VAL A 165 -11.76 19.40 -21.49
N LEU A 166 -11.01 18.79 -20.58
CA LEU A 166 -11.34 18.73 -19.15
C LEU A 166 -11.17 20.08 -18.43
N ALA A 167 -10.49 21.05 -19.05
CA ALA A 167 -10.22 22.36 -18.49
C ALA A 167 -11.46 23.27 -18.53
N ASP A 168 -12.41 23.06 -17.62
CA ASP A 168 -13.58 23.93 -17.47
C ASP A 168 -13.34 25.08 -16.46
N GLY A 169 -14.12 26.16 -16.54
CA GLY A 169 -14.08 27.27 -15.59
C GLY A 169 -14.32 26.82 -14.14
N THR A 170 -15.15 25.78 -13.95
CA THR A 170 -15.37 25.13 -12.65
C THR A 170 -14.09 24.51 -12.08
N VAL A 171 -13.28 23.89 -12.94
CA VAL A 171 -12.03 23.24 -12.57
C VAL A 171 -10.98 24.28 -12.16
N GLU A 172 -10.87 25.40 -12.89
CA GLU A 172 -9.90 26.46 -12.56
C GLU A 172 -10.14 27.02 -11.14
N VAL A 173 -11.39 27.30 -10.79
CA VAL A 173 -11.77 27.84 -9.47
C VAL A 173 -11.41 26.86 -8.36
N ARG A 174 -11.62 25.56 -8.57
CA ARG A 174 -11.31 24.51 -7.59
C ARG A 174 -9.81 24.29 -7.45
N VAL A 175 -9.06 24.22 -8.55
CA VAL A 175 -7.60 24.04 -8.55
C VAL A 175 -6.88 25.21 -7.86
N ARG A 176 -7.40 26.44 -7.99
CA ARG A 176 -6.87 27.62 -7.29
C ARG A 176 -6.89 27.49 -5.77
N ASN A 177 -7.83 26.72 -5.22
CA ASN A 177 -7.95 26.52 -3.78
C ASN A 177 -7.00 25.44 -3.24
N ILE A 178 -6.31 24.69 -4.11
CA ILE A 178 -5.39 23.62 -3.73
C ILE A 178 -3.98 24.17 -3.49
N LYS A 179 -3.32 23.74 -2.42
CA LYS A 179 -1.92 24.10 -2.12
C LYS A 179 -0.96 23.45 -3.13
N ARG A 180 0.07 24.19 -3.58
CA ARG A 180 1.10 23.74 -4.55
C ARG A 180 0.52 23.31 -5.91
N SER A 181 -0.54 23.98 -6.35
CA SER A 181 -1.19 23.70 -7.63
C SER A 181 -0.69 24.59 -8.78
N GLU A 182 0.45 25.29 -8.63
CA GLU A 182 0.87 26.32 -9.59
C GLU A 182 1.02 25.77 -11.01
N VAL A 183 1.58 24.56 -11.15
CA VAL A 183 1.76 23.90 -12.45
C VAL A 183 0.42 23.46 -13.04
N LEU A 184 -0.46 22.87 -12.22
CA LEU A 184 -1.77 22.42 -12.67
C LEU A 184 -2.67 23.59 -13.08
N LEU A 185 -2.65 24.69 -12.32
CA LEU A 185 -3.41 25.90 -12.60
C LEU A 185 -3.00 26.53 -13.94
N GLU A 186 -1.70 26.59 -14.19
CA GLU A 186 -1.17 27.15 -15.44
C GLU A 186 -1.47 26.27 -16.65
N LEU A 187 -1.45 24.94 -16.48
CA LEU A 187 -1.89 24.01 -17.51
C LEU A 187 -3.40 24.15 -17.78
N VAL A 188 -4.24 24.28 -16.75
CA VAL A 188 -5.70 24.46 -16.91
C VAL A 188 -5.99 25.75 -17.67
N ARG A 189 -5.31 26.85 -17.33
CA ARG A 189 -5.45 28.12 -18.06
C ARG A 189 -5.00 28.00 -19.50
N SER A 190 -3.88 27.32 -19.75
CA SER A 190 -3.37 27.11 -21.10
C SER A 190 -4.33 26.27 -21.95
N ALA A 191 -4.93 25.23 -21.36
CA ALA A 191 -5.93 24.38 -22.00
C ALA A 191 -7.29 25.07 -22.23
N GLN A 192 -7.66 26.04 -21.39
CA GLN A 192 -8.86 26.87 -21.59
C GLN A 192 -8.73 27.86 -22.74
N MET A 193 -7.51 28.33 -23.04
CA MET A 193 -7.28 29.33 -24.09
C MET A 193 -7.33 28.73 -25.49
N ASP A 194 -7.03 27.44 -25.62
CA ASP A 194 -7.04 26.70 -26.88
C ASP A 194 -7.52 25.26 -26.65
N GLU A 195 -8.76 24.98 -27.08
CA GLU A 195 -9.42 23.68 -26.93
C GLU A 195 -8.71 22.54 -27.68
N ASN A 196 -7.87 22.84 -28.69
CA ASN A 196 -7.15 21.87 -29.50
C ASN A 196 -5.63 21.87 -29.26
N ILE A 197 -5.19 22.42 -28.12
CA ILE A 197 -3.77 22.51 -27.82
C ILE A 197 -3.12 21.12 -27.69
N SER A 198 -2.04 20.90 -28.42
CA SER A 198 -1.27 19.66 -28.34
C SER A 198 -0.44 19.57 -27.06
N GLN A 199 -0.17 18.36 -26.58
CA GLN A 199 0.66 18.08 -25.39
C GLN A 199 1.99 18.84 -25.37
N GLU A 200 2.68 18.87 -26.50
CA GLU A 200 3.95 19.58 -26.65
C GLU A 200 3.80 21.09 -26.45
N ASN A 201 2.68 21.67 -26.88
CA ASN A 201 2.39 23.10 -26.72
C ASN A 201 2.02 23.45 -25.27
N LEU A 202 1.38 22.53 -24.54
CA LEU A 202 1.08 22.69 -23.11
C LEU A 202 2.34 22.71 -22.23
N ILE A 203 3.38 21.96 -22.60
CA ILE A 203 4.62 21.86 -21.80
C ILE A 203 5.68 22.90 -22.19
N LYS A 204 5.60 23.51 -23.39
CA LYS A 204 6.52 24.56 -23.88
C LYS A 204 6.80 25.69 -22.87
N PRO A 205 5.80 26.26 -22.16
CA PRO A 205 6.03 27.31 -21.17
C PRO A 205 6.95 26.90 -20.01
N PHE A 206 7.10 25.60 -19.77
CA PHE A 206 7.88 25.05 -18.65
C PHE A 206 9.33 24.68 -19.01
N GLN A 207 9.75 24.85 -20.28
CA GLN A 207 11.10 24.49 -20.75
C GLN A 207 12.24 25.14 -19.94
N ASN A 208 12.02 26.34 -19.39
CA ASN A 208 12.99 27.04 -18.55
C ASN A 208 13.17 26.41 -17.15
N LYS A 209 12.34 25.43 -16.77
CA LYS A 209 12.37 24.75 -15.46
C LYS A 209 12.63 23.26 -15.65
N SER A 210 13.90 22.88 -15.85
CA SER A 210 14.34 21.50 -16.16
C SER A 210 13.61 20.42 -15.34
N GLY A 211 13.63 20.50 -14.00
CA GLY A 211 13.01 19.44 -13.18
C GLY A 211 11.48 19.31 -13.29
N ILE A 212 10.77 20.38 -13.65
CA ILE A 212 9.30 20.31 -13.89
C ILE A 212 9.05 19.81 -15.31
N TYR A 213 9.82 20.31 -16.28
CA TYR A 213 9.73 19.93 -17.67
C TYR A 213 10.01 18.43 -17.89
N ASP A 214 11.06 17.90 -17.28
CA ASP A 214 11.41 16.47 -17.34
C ASP A 214 10.28 15.60 -16.80
N ARG A 215 9.66 16.03 -15.69
CA ARG A 215 8.52 15.33 -15.09
C ARG A 215 7.26 15.43 -15.95
N LEU A 216 6.97 16.60 -16.53
CA LEU A 216 5.85 16.76 -17.45
C LEU A 216 6.02 15.89 -18.70
N GLN A 217 7.24 15.81 -19.23
CA GLN A 217 7.57 14.96 -20.37
C GLN A 217 7.40 13.47 -20.05
N GLU A 218 7.75 13.04 -18.83
CA GLU A 218 7.47 11.69 -18.35
C GLU A 218 5.95 11.42 -18.30
N LEU A 219 5.16 12.36 -17.78
CA LEU A 219 3.71 12.22 -17.70
C LEU A 219 3.02 12.27 -19.06
N CYS A 220 3.55 13.01 -20.05
CA CYS A 220 3.07 12.97 -21.43
C CYS A 220 3.22 11.59 -22.07
N ARG A 221 4.23 10.80 -21.66
CA ARG A 221 4.41 9.42 -22.16
C ARG A 221 3.37 8.45 -21.61
N LEU A 222 2.76 8.78 -20.48
CA LEU A 222 1.71 7.96 -19.87
C LEU A 222 0.38 8.31 -20.53
N VAL A 223 -0.01 7.51 -21.52
CA VAL A 223 -1.30 7.64 -22.21
C VAL A 223 -2.36 6.87 -21.41
N PRO A 224 -3.33 7.55 -20.80
CA PRO A 224 -4.46 6.91 -20.14
C PRO A 224 -5.44 6.36 -21.18
N HIS A 225 -5.72 5.05 -21.13
CA HIS A 225 -6.73 4.39 -21.95
C HIS A 225 -8.15 4.61 -21.39
N LEU A 226 -8.58 5.87 -21.30
CA LEU A 226 -9.87 6.27 -20.76
C LEU A 226 -10.72 6.94 -21.85
N SER A 227 -12.05 6.85 -21.79
CA SER A 227 -12.90 7.72 -22.60
C SER A 227 -12.87 9.16 -22.05
N GLU A 228 -13.24 10.16 -22.86
CA GLU A 228 -13.34 11.56 -22.40
C GLU A 228 -14.22 11.70 -21.14
N THR A 229 -15.32 10.95 -21.08
CA THR A 229 -16.22 10.91 -19.92
C THR A 229 -15.56 10.29 -18.70
N GLN A 230 -14.86 9.17 -18.85
CA GLN A 230 -14.14 8.51 -17.76
C GLN A 230 -12.98 9.38 -17.26
N ALA A 231 -12.25 10.02 -18.16
CA ALA A 231 -11.18 10.94 -17.81
C ALA A 231 -11.71 12.13 -17.01
N LYS A 232 -12.89 12.64 -17.35
CA LYS A 232 -13.58 13.70 -16.60
C LYS A 232 -13.96 13.26 -15.19
N ASP A 233 -14.57 12.09 -15.06
CA ASP A 233 -14.97 11.55 -13.76
C ASP A 233 -13.76 11.28 -12.86
N GLU A 234 -12.69 10.72 -13.44
CA GLU A 234 -11.44 10.46 -12.76
C GLU A 234 -10.75 11.75 -12.31
N PHE A 235 -10.73 12.77 -13.16
CA PHE A 235 -10.18 14.08 -12.84
C PHE A 235 -10.95 14.74 -11.68
N LEU A 236 -12.28 14.73 -11.73
CA LEU A 236 -13.13 15.29 -10.68
C LEU A 236 -13.02 14.51 -9.35
N SER A 237 -12.88 13.20 -9.43
CA SER A 237 -12.61 12.34 -8.27
C SER A 237 -11.27 12.68 -7.62
N ALA A 238 -10.20 12.80 -8.44
CA ALA A 238 -8.87 13.19 -7.96
C ALA A 238 -8.86 14.60 -7.34
N LEU A 239 -9.60 15.54 -7.93
CA LEU A 239 -9.75 16.90 -7.44
C LEU A 239 -10.46 16.93 -6.07
N THR A 240 -11.57 16.20 -5.95
CA THR A 240 -12.32 16.08 -4.70
C THR A 240 -11.49 15.40 -3.60
N ALA A 241 -10.70 14.39 -3.95
CA ALA A 241 -9.78 13.73 -3.02
C ALA A 241 -8.66 14.68 -2.55
N ALA A 242 -8.13 15.52 -3.43
CA ALA A 242 -7.11 16.52 -3.09
C ALA A 242 -7.66 17.58 -2.13
N GLU A 243 -8.88 18.09 -2.37
CA GLU A 243 -9.56 19.05 -1.50
C GLU A 243 -9.82 18.48 -0.10
N LYS A 244 -10.42 17.28 -0.01
CA LYS A 244 -10.70 16.61 1.26
C LYS A 244 -9.43 16.39 2.09
N ARG A 245 -8.33 16.02 1.43
CA ARG A 245 -7.03 15.84 2.10
C ARG A 245 -6.46 17.16 2.60
N GLN A 246 -6.59 18.23 1.82
CA GLN A 246 -6.15 19.55 2.25
C GLN A 246 -6.97 20.05 3.45
N GLU A 247 -8.28 19.84 3.46
CA GLU A 247 -9.15 20.17 4.59
C GLU A 247 -8.79 19.37 5.84
N SER A 248 -8.62 18.05 5.69
CA SER A 248 -8.17 17.18 6.78
C SER A 248 -6.81 17.61 7.35
N ALA A 249 -5.89 18.04 6.49
CA ALA A 249 -4.58 18.55 6.90
C ALA A 249 -4.67 19.91 7.62
N LYS A 250 -5.60 20.80 7.21
CA LYS A 250 -5.88 22.06 7.92
C LYS A 250 -6.43 21.78 9.31
N ILE A 251 -7.45 20.92 9.42
CA ILE A 251 -8.05 20.51 10.69
C ILE A 251 -7.00 19.92 11.64
N LYS A 252 -6.14 19.02 11.13
CA LYS A 252 -5.08 18.41 11.93
C LYS A 252 -4.06 19.43 12.41
N ALA A 253 -3.71 20.42 11.58
CA ALA A 253 -2.84 21.52 11.96
C ALA A 253 -3.49 22.44 13.01
N GLU A 254 -4.79 22.70 12.90
CA GLU A 254 -5.57 23.50 13.86
C GLU A 254 -5.66 22.81 15.22
N ILE A 255 -5.96 21.50 15.26
CA ILE A 255 -5.95 20.69 16.49
C ILE A 255 -4.56 20.70 17.13
N PHE A 256 -3.50 20.55 16.34
CA PHE A 256 -2.13 20.57 16.84
C PHE A 256 -1.71 21.95 17.37
N SER A 257 -2.25 23.04 16.81
CA SER A 257 -2.00 24.41 17.26
C SER A 257 -2.84 24.86 18.45
N ALA A 258 -3.85 24.08 18.84
CA ALA A 258 -4.70 24.40 19.97
C ALA A 258 -4.03 24.00 21.29
N ASP A 259 -3.58 24.99 22.06
CA ASP A 259 -2.84 24.83 23.32
C ASP A 259 -3.71 24.31 24.50
N THR A 260 -5.03 24.25 24.34
CA THR A 260 -5.98 23.82 25.39
C THR A 260 -6.90 22.68 24.92
N LEU A 261 -7.15 21.73 25.82
CA LEU A 261 -8.04 20.57 25.58
C LEU A 261 -9.48 20.98 25.23
N GLU A 262 -9.99 22.06 25.82
CA GLU A 262 -11.31 22.61 25.50
C GLU A 262 -11.38 23.16 24.06
N ALA A 263 -10.30 23.77 23.57
CA ALA A 263 -10.22 24.25 22.19
C ALA A 263 -10.17 23.07 21.20
N GLN A 264 -9.41 22.02 21.51
CA GLN A 264 -9.35 20.79 20.71
C GLN A 264 -10.72 20.08 20.65
N GLN A 265 -11.45 20.01 21.77
CA GLN A 265 -12.79 19.41 21.82
C GLN A 265 -13.82 20.22 21.03
N LYS A 266 -13.76 21.56 21.07
CA LYS A 266 -14.66 22.43 20.31
C LYS A 266 -14.44 22.31 18.79
N ILE A 267 -13.20 22.12 18.36
CA ILE A 267 -12.85 21.84 16.96
C ILE A 267 -13.41 20.47 16.53
N MET A 268 -13.26 19.44 17.37
CA MET A 268 -13.84 18.10 17.10
C MET A 268 -15.37 18.11 17.04
N GLU A 269 -16.06 18.86 17.89
CA GLU A 269 -17.52 18.94 17.89
C GLU A 269 -18.08 19.69 16.66
N GLY A 270 -17.32 20.66 16.13
CA GLY A 270 -17.66 21.37 14.90
C GLY A 270 -17.60 20.50 13.64
N ILE A 271 -16.69 19.52 13.61
CA ILE A 271 -16.51 18.58 12.49
C ILE A 271 -17.64 17.53 12.44
N GLN A 272 -18.27 17.23 13.58
CA GLN A 272 -19.31 16.20 13.68
C GLN A 272 -20.73 16.71 13.32
N LYS A 273 -20.90 18.03 13.21
CA LYS A 273 -22.19 18.70 12.95
C LYS A 273 -22.33 19.29 11.53
N GLY A 274 -21.30 19.23 10.69
CA GLY A 274 -21.32 19.68 9.29
C GLY A 274 -21.22 18.52 8.32
#